data_AF-A0A3N5I8A0-F1
#
_entry.id   AF-A0A3N5I8A0-F1
#
_cell.length_a   1.000
_cell.length_b   1.000
_cell.length_c   1.000
_cell.angle_alpha   90.00
_cell.angle_beta   90.00
_cell.angle_gamma   90.00
#
_symmetry.space_group_name_H-M   'P 1'
#
loop_
_entity.id
_entity.type
_entity.pdbx_description
1 polymer ?
#
loop_
_entity_poly.entity_id
_entity_poly.type
_entity_poly.pdbx_seq_one_letter_code
_entity_poly.pdbx_strand_id
1 'polypeptide(L)' 'MDADSRALFERERLEASIGNTWAIEIDPDAKFVYELARPGRLFRVEFDLTRPVPIPPAAWGAEAKR' A
#
# COMPACT_ATOMS: atom_id res chain seq x y z
N MET A 1 8.89 7.39 9.48
CA MET A 1 9.97 6.49 9.05
C MET A 1 10.98 6.40 10.18
N ASP A 2 11.33 5.19 10.61
CA ASP A 2 12.37 4.95 11.61
C ASP A 2 13.80 5.13 11.04
N ALA A 3 14.79 5.11 11.93
CA ALA A 3 16.20 5.34 11.58
C ALA A 3 16.83 4.18 10.81
N ASP A 4 16.45 2.93 11.13
CA ASP A 4 17.00 1.75 10.47
C ASP A 4 16.57 1.67 9.00
N SER A 5 15.29 1.97 8.73
CA SER A 5 14.75 2.08 7.38
C SER A 5 15.40 3.20 6.59
N ARG A 6 15.70 4.34 7.24
CA ARG A 6 16.44 5.45 6.61
C ARG A 6 17.84 5.03 6.20
N ALA A 7 18.60 4.44 7.12
CA ALA A 7 19.97 3.99 6.86
C ALA A 7 20.03 2.89 5.78
N LEU A 8 19.03 2.00 5.77
CA LEU A 8 18.83 1.04 4.68
C LEU A 8 18.65 1.75 3.34
N PHE A 9 17.74 2.72 3.24
CA PHE A 9 17.50 3.42 1.98
C PHE A 9 18.71 4.23 1.50
N GLU A 10 19.45 4.86 2.42
CA GLU A 10 20.70 5.55 2.08
C GLU A 10 21.76 4.57 1.57
N ARG A 11 21.95 3.42 2.24
CA ARG A 11 22.92 2.41 1.82
C ARG A 11 22.59 1.82 0.44
N GLU A 12 21.31 1.57 0.17
CA GLU A 12 20.86 0.97 -1.09
C GLU A 12 20.61 2.00 -2.21
N ARG A 13 20.92 3.30 -2.00
CA ARG A 13 20.70 4.40 -2.96
C ARG A 13 19.23 4.53 -3.38
N LEU A 14 18.36 4.48 -2.38
CA LEU A 14 16.90 4.61 -2.49
C LEU A 14 16.41 5.91 -1.83
N GLU A 15 17.12 7.03 -2.02
CA GLU A 15 16.84 8.31 -1.36
C GLU A 15 15.42 8.82 -1.66
N ALA A 16 14.90 8.50 -2.84
CA ALA A 16 13.53 8.82 -3.22
C ALA A 16 12.48 8.15 -2.32
N SER A 17 12.84 7.10 -1.58
CA SER A 17 11.96 6.42 -0.62
C SER A 17 11.86 7.12 0.73
N ILE A 18 12.86 7.95 1.07
CA ILE A 18 12.91 8.68 2.35
C ILE A 18 11.75 9.67 2.48
N GLY A 19 11.33 10.27 1.36
CA GLY A 19 10.24 11.24 1.31
C GLY A 19 8.86 10.65 1.04
N ASN A 20 8.73 9.33 1.00
CA ASN A 20 7.45 8.68 0.72
C ASN A 20 6.50 8.82 1.92
N THR A 21 5.29 9.28 1.65
CA THR A 21 4.13 9.15 2.54
C THR A 21 3.16 8.15 1.92
N TRP A 22 2.85 7.09 2.65
CA TRP A 22 1.85 6.11 2.25
C TRP A 22 0.54 6.37 2.97
N ALA A 23 -0.57 6.31 2.26
CA ALA A 23 -1.90 6.48 2.83
C ALA A 23 -2.89 5.46 2.27
N ILE A 24 -3.94 5.23 3.06
CA ILE A 24 -5.09 4.42 2.72
C ILE A 24 -6.34 5.29 2.91
N GLU A 25 -7.21 5.34 1.91
CA GLU A 25 -8.55 5.91 1.99
C GLU A 25 -9.56 4.77 1.77
N ILE A 26 -10.59 4.70 2.61
CA ILE A 26 -11.63 3.68 2.52
C ILE A 26 -13.00 4.36 2.58
N ASP A 27 -13.76 4.16 1.50
CA ASP A 27 -15.21 4.33 1.47
C ASP A 27 -15.81 2.92 1.32
N PRO A 28 -16.32 2.31 2.40
CA PRO A 28 -16.67 0.88 2.43
C PRO A 28 -17.63 0.43 1.32
N ASP A 29 -18.51 1.32 0.88
CA ASP A 29 -19.56 1.01 -0.09
C ASP A 29 -19.21 1.46 -1.51
N ALA A 30 -18.01 2.03 -1.72
CA ALA A 30 -17.62 2.57 -3.02
C ALA A 30 -16.19 2.20 -3.44
N LYS A 31 -15.19 2.51 -2.61
CA LYS A 31 -13.79 2.42 -3.05
C LYS A 31 -12.80 2.18 -1.91
N PHE A 32 -11.72 1.48 -2.25
CA PHE A 32 -10.50 1.42 -1.45
C PHE A 32 -9.37 2.05 -2.26
N VAL A 33 -8.57 2.90 -1.62
CA VAL A 33 -7.46 3.58 -2.28
C VAL A 33 -6.17 3.32 -1.53
N TYR A 34 -5.14 2.93 -2.27
CA TYR A 34 -3.77 2.85 -1.79
C TYR A 34 -2.90 3.86 -2.54
N GLU A 35 -2.23 4.73 -1.80
CA GLU A 35 -1.45 5.80 -2.41
C GLU A 35 -0.07 6.01 -1.79
N LEU A 36 0.80 6.54 -2.63
CA LEU A 36 2.14 6.98 -2.34
C LEU A 36 2.30 8.43 -2.82
N ALA A 37 2.58 9.33 -1.89
CA ALA A 37 2.89 10.71 -2.17
C ALA A 37 4.33 11.05 -1.79
N ARG A 38 5.03 11.78 -2.66
CA ARG A 38 6.28 12.50 -2.35
C ARG A 38 6.39 13.75 -3.25
N PRO A 39 7.28 14.71 -2.97
CA PRO A 39 7.46 15.87 -3.84
C PRO A 39 7.68 15.44 -5.31
N GLY A 40 6.84 15.97 -6.21
CA GLY A 40 6.91 15.68 -7.64
C GLY A 40 6.41 14.31 -8.09
N ARG A 41 5.86 13.47 -7.19
CA ARG A 41 5.25 12.19 -7.57
C ARG A 41 4.06 11.81 -6.69
N LEU A 42 2.93 11.56 -7.34
CA LEU A 42 1.78 10.88 -6.77
C LEU A 42 1.55 9.58 -7.53
N PHE A 43 1.45 8.47 -6.79
CA PHE A 43 1.03 7.19 -7.32
C PHE A 43 -0.19 6.73 -6.51
N ARG A 44 -1.28 6.42 -7.21
CA ARG A 44 -2.57 6.13 -6.58
C ARG A 44 -3.24 4.98 -7.32
N VAL A 45 -3.70 3.99 -6.57
CA VAL A 45 -4.46 2.84 -7.06
C VAL A 45 -5.80 2.83 -6.36
N GLU A 46 -6.88 2.80 -7.14
CA GLU A 46 -8.25 2.74 -6.63
C GLU A 46 -8.88 1.39 -7.00
N PHE A 47 -9.53 0.78 -6.04
CA PHE A 47 -10.29 -0.45 -6.18
C PHE A 47 -11.78 -0.12 -6.03
N ASP A 48 -12.59 -0.57 -6.99
CA ASP A 48 -14.05 -0.47 -6.96
C ASP A 48 -14.63 -1.55 -6.02
N LEU A 49 -15.23 -1.13 -4.92
CA LEU A 49 -15.84 -2.02 -3.92
C LEU A 49 -17.31 -2.33 -4.23
N THR A 50 -17.92 -1.67 -5.22
CA THR A 50 -19.32 -1.93 -5.62
C THR A 50 -19.48 -3.27 -6.35
N ARG A 51 -18.36 -3.90 -6.73
CA ARG A 51 -18.32 -5.13 -7.52
C ARG A 51 -17.73 -6.28 -6.70
N PRO A 52 -18.57 -7.10 -6.05
CA PRO A 52 -18.08 -8.22 -5.26
C PRO A 52 -17.33 -9.23 -6.13
N VAL A 53 -16.25 -9.78 -5.58
CA VAL A 53 -15.47 -10.87 -6.18
C VAL A 53 -15.47 -12.09 -5.27
N PRO A 54 -15.26 -13.31 -5.80
CA PRO A 54 -15.09 -14.49 -4.96
C PRO A 54 -13.93 -14.31 -3.98
N ILE A 55 -14.11 -14.82 -2.76
CA ILE A 55 -13.07 -14.79 -1.73
C ILE A 55 -11.85 -15.56 -2.26
N PRO A 56 -10.65 -14.94 -2.33
CA PRO A 56 -9.47 -15.63 -2.78
C PRO A 56 -9.09 -16.74 -1.78
N PRO A 57 -8.34 -17.77 -2.22
CA PRO A 57 -7.73 -18.72 -1.31
C PRO A 57 -6.94 -17.99 -0.22
N ALA A 58 -6.84 -18.61 0.95
CA ALA A 58 -6.11 -18.01 2.04
C ALA A 58 -4.66 -17.70 1.66
N ALA A 59 -4.22 -16.49 2.01
CA ALA A 59 -2.91 -15.99 1.62
C ALA A 59 -1.80 -16.70 2.41
N TRP A 60 -0.63 -16.87 1.77
CA TRP A 60 0.62 -17.36 2.38
C TRP A 60 0.50 -18.65 3.21
N GLY A 61 -0.26 -19.64 2.70
CA GLY A 61 -0.36 -20.96 3.34
C GLY A 61 -1.19 -20.98 4.63
N ALA A 62 -1.87 -19.88 4.96
CA ALA A 62 -2.92 -19.91 5.98
C ALA A 62 -4.05 -20.83 5.52
N GLU A 63 -4.70 -21.53 6.46
CA GLU A 63 -5.94 -22.24 6.15
C GLU A 63 -7.06 -21.22 5.95
N ALA A 64 -7.89 -21.44 4.91
CA ALA A 64 -9.10 -20.65 4.72
C ALA A 64 -10.03 -20.89 5.91
N LYS A 65 -10.16 -19.88 6.78
CA LYS A 65 -11.13 -19.92 7.86
C LYS A 65 -12.53 -19.93 7.24
N ARG A 66 -13.29 -20.98 7.55
CA ARG A 66 -14.71 -21.14 7.21
C ARG A 66 -15.57 -20.12 7.95
#